data_AF-A0A533US39-F1
#
_entry.id   AF-A0A533US39-F1
#
_cell.length_a   1.000
_cell.length_b   1.000
_cell.length_c   1.000
_cell.angle_alpha   90.00
_cell.angle_beta   90.00
_cell.angle_gamma   90.00
#
_symmetry.space_group_name_H-M   'P 1'
#
loop_
_entity.id
_entity.type
_entity.pdbx_description
1 polymer ?
#
loop_
_entity_poly.entity_id
_entity_poly.type
_entity_poly.pdbx_seq_one_letter_code
_entity_poly.pdbx_strand_id
1 'polypeptide(L)' 'MGIPEKIQAIKDEMAKTQINKATEHHVGLLKAKLAKLRREQEEQKSKSSGSSIGFDIKRTGDATVVLIGLPSVG' A
#
# COMPACT_ATOMS: atom_id res chain seq x y z
N MET A 1 9.82 13.45 -10.49
CA MET A 1 8.84 12.36 -10.34
C MET A 1 8.67 12.02 -8.87
N GLY A 2 7.55 12.40 -8.28
CA GLY A 2 7.22 12.04 -6.90
C GLY A 2 7.11 10.53 -6.70
N ILE A 3 7.26 10.07 -5.46
CA ILE A 3 6.95 8.68 -5.07
C ILE A 3 5.57 8.20 -5.58
N PRO A 4 4.47 8.99 -5.52
CA PRO A 4 3.18 8.54 -6.05
C PRO A 4 3.17 8.32 -7.56
N GLU A 5 3.87 9.15 -8.33
CA GLU A 5 3.95 9.03 -9.79
C GLU A 5 4.73 7.78 -10.20
N LYS A 6 5.80 7.44 -9.47
CA LYS A 6 6.56 6.20 -9.67
C LYS A 6 5.72 4.95 -9.38
N ILE A 7 4.87 5.00 -8.35
CA ILE A 7 3.95 3.90 -8.03
C ILE A 7 2.92 3.72 -9.15
N GLN A 8 2.37 4.81 -9.68
CA GLN A 8 1.40 4.74 -10.76
C GLN A 8 2.01 4.19 -12.05
N ALA A 9 3.21 4.67 -12.43
CA ALA A 9 3.92 4.16 -13.60
C ALA A 9 4.18 2.65 -13.54
N ILE A 10 4.60 2.13 -12.37
CA ILE A 10 4.81 0.69 -12.19
C ILE A 10 3.50 -0.09 -12.28
N LYS A 11 2.40 0.43 -11.73
CA LYS A 11 1.08 -0.22 -11.86
C LYS A 11 0.61 -0.27 -13.31
N ASP A 12 0.80 0.81 -14.05
CA ASP A 12 0.40 0.88 -15.46
C ASP A 12 1.24 -0.08 -16.32
N GLU A 13 2.54 -0.21 -16.01
CA GLU A 13 3.43 -1.18 -16.65
C GLU A 13 3.04 -2.62 -16.31
N MET A 14 2.70 -2.91 -15.05
CA MET A 14 2.20 -4.22 -14.63
C MET A 14 0.86 -4.58 -15.28
N ALA A 15 -0.05 -3.61 -15.46
CA ALA A 15 -1.35 -3.84 -16.08
C ALA A 15 -1.25 -4.15 -17.58
N LYS A 16 -0.24 -3.61 -18.27
CA LYS A 16 0.01 -3.85 -19.70
C LYS A 16 0.79 -5.14 -19.96
N THR A 17 1.57 -5.61 -18.99
CA THR A 17 2.46 -6.76 -19.17
C THR A 17 1.69 -8.06 -18.94
N GLN A 18 1.60 -8.90 -19.97
CA GLN A 18 1.09 -10.27 -19.83
C GLN A 18 2.11 -11.15 -19.10
N ILE A 19 1.64 -12.01 -18.19
CA ILE A 19 2.49 -12.92 -17.43
C ILE A 19 2.82 -14.14 -18.30
N ASN A 20 4.07 -14.27 -18.68
CA ASN A 20 4.62 -15.40 -19.40
C ASN A 20 6.06 -15.68 -18.96
N LYS A 21 6.63 -16.83 -19.36
CA LYS A 21 7.98 -17.26 -18.93
C LYS A 21 9.09 -16.24 -19.25
N ALA A 22 8.91 -15.40 -20.27
CA ALA A 22 9.87 -14.37 -20.64
C ALA A 22 9.74 -13.10 -19.79
N THR A 23 8.54 -12.80 -19.27
CA THR A 23 8.23 -11.57 -18.51
C THR A 23 8.19 -11.78 -16.99
N GLU A 24 8.15 -13.03 -16.51
CA GLU A 24 8.09 -13.37 -15.08
C GLU A 24 9.18 -12.72 -14.23
N HIS A 25 10.42 -12.74 -14.71
CA HIS A 25 11.55 -12.11 -14.02
C HIS A 25 11.34 -10.59 -13.88
N HIS A 26 10.87 -9.94 -14.94
CA HIS A 26 10.60 -8.49 -14.95
C HIS A 26 9.43 -8.13 -14.02
N VAL A 27 8.34 -8.91 -14.05
CA VAL A 27 7.19 -8.74 -13.15
C VAL A 27 7.61 -8.91 -11.69
N GLY A 28 8.51 -9.85 -11.40
CA GLY A 28 9.11 -10.02 -10.07
C GLY A 28 9.87 -8.77 -9.61
N LEU A 29 10.71 -8.20 -10.48
CA LEU A 29 11.43 -6.95 -10.20
C LEU A 29 10.49 -5.75 -10.01
N LEU A 30 9.43 -5.64 -10.80
CA LEU A 30 8.42 -4.57 -10.67
C LEU A 30 7.68 -4.67 -9.32
N LYS A 31 7.28 -5.87 -8.90
CA LYS A 31 6.68 -6.11 -7.58
C LYS A 31 7.62 -5.73 -6.45
N ALA A 32 8.90 -6.08 -6.55
CA ALA A 32 9.90 -5.72 -5.54
C ALA A 32 10.10 -4.19 -5.44
N LYS A 33 10.16 -3.50 -6.57
CA LYS A 33 10.24 -2.02 -6.61
C LYS A 33 9.00 -1.37 -5.99
N LEU A 34 7.81 -1.88 -6.29
CA LEU A 34 6.56 -1.39 -5.73
C LEU A 34 6.47 -1.59 -4.22
N ALA A 35 6.96 -2.72 -3.69
CA ALA A 35 7.04 -2.97 -2.25
C ALA A 35 7.98 -1.99 -1.54
N LYS A 36 9.16 -1.74 -2.11
CA LYS A 36 10.13 -0.76 -1.57
C LYS A 36 9.54 0.65 -1.53
N LEU A 37 8.93 1.11 -2.63
CA LEU A 37 8.31 2.44 -2.70
C LEU A 37 7.14 2.61 -1.74
N ARG A 38 6.32 1.57 -1.52
CA ARG A 38 5.26 1.59 -0.50
C ARG A 38 5.83 1.71 0.91
N ARG A 39 6.90 0.97 1.22
CA ARG A 39 7.56 1.03 2.52
C ARG A 39 8.17 2.40 2.78
N GLU A 40 8.83 3.00 1.78
CA GLU A 40 9.36 4.36 1.87
C GLU A 40 8.24 5.39 2.12
N GLN A 41 7.08 5.22 1.48
CA GLN A 41 5.91 6.09 1.69
C GLN A 41 5.36 5.95 3.11
N GLU A 42 5.29 4.74 3.67
CA GLU A 42 4.86 4.48 5.05
C GLU A 42 5.87 5.04 6.07
N GLU A 43 7.18 4.86 5.83
CA GLU A 43 8.24 5.40 6.68
C GLU A 43 8.30 6.94 6.65
N GLN A 44 8.03 7.57 5.51
CA GLN A 44 7.92 9.03 5.42
C GLN A 44 6.69 9.54 6.17
N LYS A 45 5.55 8.84 6.05
CA LYS A 45 4.34 9.18 6.83
C LYS A 45 4.59 9.03 8.32
N SER A 46 5.25 7.94 8.76
CA SER A 46 5.53 7.70 10.18
C SER A 46 6.50 8.70 10.79
N LYS A 47 7.48 9.21 10.02
CA LYS A 47 8.37 10.30 10.47
C LYS A 47 7.68 11.65 10.59
N SER A 48 6.63 11.91 9.80
CA SER A 48 5.81 13.13 9.91
C SER A 48 4.72 13.06 10.98
N SER A 49 4.38 11.87 11.46
CA SER A 49 3.39 11.65 12.52
C SER A 49 4.07 11.16 13.79
N GLY A 50 4.67 12.08 14.54
CA GLY A 50 4.77 11.90 15.98
C GLY A 50 3.35 11.67 16.50
N SER A 51 3.13 10.52 17.14
CA SER A 51 1.83 9.98 17.54
C SER A 51 0.93 9.52 16.39
N SER A 52 0.72 8.20 16.35
CA SER A 52 -0.55 7.55 16.04
C SER A 52 -1.69 8.49 15.60
N ILE A 53 -1.83 8.73 14.29
CA ILE A 53 -3.13 9.11 13.69
C ILE A 53 -3.97 7.85 13.60
N GLY A 54 -4.19 7.23 14.75
CA GLY A 54 -5.19 6.23 15.01
C GLY A 54 -5.83 6.70 16.30
N PHE A 55 -7.13 6.86 16.31
CA PHE A 55 -7.85 6.98 17.58
C PHE A 55 -7.40 5.79 18.43
N ASP A 56 -6.53 6.05 19.41
CA ASP A 56 -6.13 5.04 20.40
C ASP A 56 -7.35 4.85 21.29
N ILE A 57 -8.28 4.04 20.79
CA ILE A 57 -9.44 3.62 21.54
C ILE A 57 -8.87 2.78 22.66
N LYS A 58 -8.95 3.29 23.89
CA LYS A 58 -8.54 2.56 25.09
C LYS A 58 -9.17 1.16 25.02
N ARG A 59 -8.33 0.14 24.94
CA ARG A 59 -8.76 -1.26 24.89
C ARG A 59 -9.66 -1.52 26.09
N THR A 60 -10.94 -1.76 25.80
CA THR A 60 -11.94 -2.12 26.80
C THR A 60 -12.69 -3.32 26.25
N GLY A 61 -12.58 -4.48 26.91
CA GLY A 61 -13.11 -5.77 26.42
C GLY A 61 -12.09 -6.66 25.71
N ASP A 62 -12.55 -7.81 25.20
CA ASP A 62 -11.70 -8.91 24.69
C ASP A 62 -11.25 -8.74 23.22
N ALA A 63 -11.99 -7.98 22.41
CA ALA A 63 -11.70 -7.83 20.98
C ALA A 63 -12.00 -6.43 20.44
N THR A 64 -11.30 -6.05 19.37
CA THR A 64 -11.53 -4.83 18.60
C THR A 64 -12.00 -5.21 17.21
N VAL A 65 -13.19 -4.77 16.82
CA VAL A 65 -13.77 -5.04 15.49
C VAL A 65 -13.80 -3.74 14.68
N VAL A 66 -13.34 -3.80 13.44
CA VAL A 66 -13.36 -2.66 12.50
C VAL A 66 -14.24 -3.02 11.32
N LEU A 67 -15.28 -2.21 11.08
CA LEU A 67 -16.17 -2.34 9.94
C LEU A 67 -15.69 -1.39 8.83
N ILE A 68 -15.38 -1.94 7.66
CA ILE A 68 -14.94 -1.17 6.49
C ILE A 68 -15.99 -1.36 5.40
N GLY A 69 -16.65 -0.27 5.00
CA GLY A 69 -17.70 -0.28 3.98
C GLY A 69 -17.89 1.09 3.35
N LEU A 70 -18.42 1.09 2.13
CA LEU A 70 -18.91 2.30 1.48
C LEU A 70 -20.18 2.79 2.20
N PRO A 71 -20.51 4.09 2.17
CA PRO A 71 -21.78 4.55 2.73
C PRO A 71 -22.95 3.84 2.04
N SER A 72 -23.99 3.51 2.81
CA SER A 72 -25.23 2.86 2.35
C SER A 72 -25.14 1.36 1.99
N VAL A 73 -24.12 0.62 2.50
CA VAL A 73 -24.09 -0.86 2.48
C VAL A 73 -24.40 -1.38 3.89
N GLY A 74 -25.68 -1.56 4.20
CA GLY A 74 -26.16 -2.14 5.45
C GLY A 74 -26.02 -3.66 5.45
#